data_AF-A0A6L8UCE0-F1
#
_entry.id   AF-A0A6L8UCE0-F1
#
_cell.length_a   1.000
_cell.length_b   1.000
_cell.length_c   1.000
_cell.angle_alpha   90.00
_cell.angle_beta   90.00
_cell.angle_gamma   90.00
#
_symmetry.space_group_name_H-M   'P 1'
#
loop_
_entity.id
_entity.type
_entity.pdbx_description
1 polymer ?
#
loop_
_entity_poly.entity_id
_entity_poly.type
_entity_poly.pdbx_seq_one_letter_code
_entity_poly.pdbx_strand_id
1 'polypeptide(L)'
;MPGTIRALPLVPATISNPEIMADGEKISFITEMKPGMYPEFNSRDDCRLCGSKGEFIRDVEIEGSIPVMKAGENEIAFSCRGPSGINPRLQVTVITMSDRLLK
;
A
#
# COMPACT_ATOMS: atom_id res chain seq x y z
N MET A 1 3.66 -34.12 -19.11
CA MET A 1 2.42 -33.56 -19.66
C MET A 1 2.42 -32.06 -19.37
N PRO A 2 2.31 -31.17 -20.37
CA PRO A 2 2.23 -29.74 -20.10
C PRO A 2 0.87 -29.43 -19.43
N GLY A 3 0.91 -28.73 -18.30
CA GLY A 3 -0.30 -28.34 -17.56
C GLY A 3 -1.11 -27.30 -18.35
N THR A 4 -2.43 -27.43 -18.35
CA THR A 4 -3.33 -26.48 -19.01
C THR A 4 -3.28 -25.13 -18.28
N ILE A 5 -2.86 -24.07 -18.98
CA ILE A 5 -2.96 -22.70 -18.46
C ILE A 5 -4.45 -22.34 -18.41
N ARG A 6 -4.97 -21.99 -17.23
CA ARG A 6 -6.34 -21.52 -17.03
C ARG A 6 -6.32 -20.05 -16.63
N ALA A 7 -7.09 -19.22 -17.33
CA ALA A 7 -7.30 -17.85 -16.91
C ALA A 7 -8.12 -17.84 -15.61
N LEU A 8 -7.62 -17.15 -14.58
CA LEU A 8 -8.39 -16.89 -13.37
C LEU A 8 -9.33 -15.71 -13.63
N PRO A 9 -10.61 -15.79 -13.25
CA PRO A 9 -11.54 -14.68 -13.42
C PRO A 9 -11.09 -13.48 -12.59
N LEU A 10 -11.13 -12.29 -13.21
CA LEU A 10 -10.88 -11.04 -12.50
C LEU A 10 -12.13 -10.70 -11.66
N VAL A 11 -12.00 -10.73 -10.35
CA VAL A 11 -13.09 -10.40 -9.42
C VAL A 11 -12.74 -9.09 -8.71
N PRO A 12 -13.58 -8.04 -8.79
CA PRO A 12 -13.37 -6.84 -8.01
C PRO A 12 -13.48 -7.18 -6.52
N ALA A 13 -12.42 -6.93 -5.77
CA ALA A 13 -12.34 -7.18 -4.34
C ALA A 13 -12.08 -5.86 -3.61
N THR A 14 -12.89 -5.59 -2.59
CA THR A 14 -12.60 -4.53 -1.63
C THR A 14 -11.62 -5.08 -0.60
N ILE A 15 -10.55 -4.33 -0.34
CA ILE A 15 -9.66 -4.59 0.79
C ILE A 15 -9.89 -3.54 1.87
N SER A 16 -9.49 -3.84 3.09
CA SER A 16 -9.49 -2.89 4.18
C SER A 16 -8.21 -2.95 4.99
N ASN A 17 -7.89 -1.80 5.60
CA ASN A 17 -6.75 -1.60 6.48
C ASN A 17 -5.45 -2.14 5.89
N PRO A 18 -5.01 -1.64 4.70
CA PRO A 18 -3.71 -2.00 4.19
C PRO A 18 -2.62 -1.57 5.17
N GLU A 19 -1.62 -2.41 5.33
CA GLU A 19 -0.47 -2.21 6.20
C GLU A 19 0.81 -2.33 5.39
N ILE A 20 1.74 -1.43 5.64
CA ILE A 20 3.10 -1.49 5.11
C ILE A 20 4.04 -1.67 6.28
N MET A 21 4.93 -2.64 6.17
CA MET A 21 6.03 -2.83 7.09
C MET A 21 7.34 -2.52 6.35
N ALA A 22 8.21 -1.74 6.99
CA ALA A 22 9.59 -1.56 6.56
C ALA A 22 10.51 -1.82 7.76
N ASP A 23 11.45 -2.75 7.62
CA ASP A 23 12.45 -3.08 8.63
C ASP A 23 11.90 -3.32 10.06
N GLY A 24 10.70 -3.88 10.16
CA GLY A 24 10.02 -4.19 11.43
C GLY A 24 9.14 -3.07 12.00
N GLU A 25 9.18 -1.87 11.42
CA GLU A 25 8.22 -0.82 11.73
C GLU A 25 6.99 -0.92 10.82
N LYS A 26 5.80 -0.73 11.38
CA LYS A 26 4.54 -0.93 10.67
C LYS A 26 3.65 0.32 10.74
N ILE A 27 3.14 0.71 9.58
CA ILE A 27 2.09 1.72 9.40
C ILE A 27 0.83 1.05 8.82
N SER A 28 -0.33 1.37 9.40
CA SER A 28 -1.62 0.86 8.97
C SER A 28 -2.52 2.02 8.54
N PHE A 29 -3.13 1.94 7.36
CA PHE A 29 -4.02 2.98 6.83
C PHE A 29 -5.48 2.58 7.06
N ILE A 30 -6.22 3.31 7.90
CA ILE A 30 -7.56 2.91 8.32
C ILE A 30 -8.59 3.32 7.24
N THR A 31 -8.73 2.45 6.24
CA THR A 31 -9.61 2.70 5.09
C THR A 31 -10.04 1.42 4.38
N GLU A 32 -11.17 1.51 3.67
CA GLU A 32 -11.58 0.54 2.67
C GLU A 32 -11.21 1.03 1.27
N MET A 33 -10.81 0.11 0.40
CA MET A 33 -10.37 0.42 -0.96
C MET A 33 -11.00 -0.53 -1.96
N LYS A 34 -11.64 0.05 -2.98
CA LYS A 34 -12.04 -0.64 -4.21
C LYS A 34 -10.88 -0.65 -5.21
N PRO A 35 -10.90 -1.52 -6.23
CA PRO A 35 -9.89 -1.50 -7.28
C PRO A 35 -9.68 -0.11 -7.89
N GLY A 36 -8.42 0.31 -8.00
CA GLY A 36 -8.02 1.62 -8.52
C GLY A 36 -7.92 2.73 -7.48
N MET A 37 -8.50 2.58 -6.28
CA MET A 37 -8.29 3.53 -5.19
C MET A 37 -6.89 3.34 -4.58
N TYR A 38 -6.33 4.39 -4.00
CA TYR A 38 -5.03 4.34 -3.32
C TYR A 38 -4.91 5.42 -2.22
N PRO A 39 -4.29 5.11 -1.08
CA PRO A 39 -3.83 6.13 -0.14
C PRO A 39 -2.56 6.80 -0.69
N GLU A 40 -2.54 8.12 -0.67
CA GLU A 40 -1.35 8.94 -0.87
C GLU A 40 -0.90 9.46 0.50
N PHE A 41 0.33 9.12 0.89
CA PHE A 41 0.86 9.39 2.22
C PHE A 41 2.14 10.22 2.14
N ASN A 42 2.11 11.44 2.65
CA ASN A 42 3.28 12.32 2.76
C ASN A 42 3.74 12.48 4.22
N SER A 43 2.80 12.51 5.17
CA SER A 43 3.09 12.62 6.60
C SER A 43 1.88 12.17 7.43
N ARG A 44 2.02 12.13 8.77
CA ARG A 44 0.91 11.78 9.68
C ARG A 44 -0.33 12.65 9.49
N ASP A 45 -0.13 13.92 9.18
CA ASP A 45 -1.20 14.92 9.02
C ASP A 45 -1.59 15.14 7.55
N ASP A 46 -0.95 14.44 6.60
CA ASP A 46 -1.24 14.50 5.17
C ASP A 46 -1.27 13.10 4.58
N CYS A 47 -2.42 12.44 4.77
CA CYS A 47 -2.73 11.14 4.20
C CYS A 47 -4.13 11.16 3.59
N ARG A 48 -4.20 10.95 2.27
CA ARG A 48 -5.44 11.12 1.49
C ARG A 48 -5.82 9.85 0.79
N LEU A 49 -7.10 9.53 0.77
CA LEU A 49 -7.65 8.48 -0.09
C LEU A 49 -8.00 9.09 -1.44
N CYS A 50 -7.37 8.58 -2.48
CA CYS A 50 -7.61 8.95 -3.86
C CYS A 50 -8.46 7.88 -4.56
N GLY A 51 -9.35 8.33 -5.44
CA GLY A 51 -10.15 7.47 -6.31
C GLY A 51 -9.37 6.98 -7.54
N SER A 52 -10.04 6.20 -8.38
CA SER A 52 -9.39 5.57 -9.54
C SER A 52 -8.96 6.55 -10.63
N LYS A 53 -9.39 7.81 -10.57
CA LYS A 53 -8.96 8.88 -11.48
C LYS A 53 -8.05 9.90 -10.76
N GLY A 54 -7.58 9.58 -9.56
CA GLY A 54 -6.76 10.47 -8.73
C GLY A 54 -7.54 11.57 -8.03
N GLU A 55 -8.88 11.51 -8.03
CA GLU A 55 -9.71 12.47 -7.30
C GLU A 55 -9.61 12.26 -5.78
N PHE A 56 -9.54 13.36 -5.02
CA PHE A 56 -9.60 13.29 -3.56
C PHE A 56 -10.98 12.78 -3.11
N ILE A 57 -10.97 11.79 -2.21
CA ILE A 57 -12.20 11.25 -1.60
C ILE A 57 -12.33 11.74 -0.16
N ARG A 58 -11.29 11.53 0.66
CA ARG A 58 -11.24 11.91 2.08
C ARG A 58 -9.83 11.76 2.65
N ASP A 59 -9.60 12.30 3.83
CA ASP A 59 -8.41 11.99 4.63
C ASP A 59 -8.50 10.58 5.24
N VAL A 60 -7.33 9.99 5.50
CA VAL A 60 -7.16 8.64 6.06
C VAL A 60 -6.41 8.73 7.38
N GLU A 61 -6.99 8.15 8.42
CA GLU A 61 -6.31 7.99 9.70
C GLU A 61 -5.24 6.90 9.59
N ILE A 62 -4.07 7.16 10.20
CA ILE A 62 -2.97 6.21 10.25
C ILE A 62 -2.71 5.73 11.69
N GLU A 63 -2.52 4.42 11.83
CA GLU A 63 -2.11 3.78 13.08
C GLU A 63 -0.68 3.24 12.97
N GLY A 64 0.01 3.15 14.11
CA GLY A 64 1.39 2.66 14.19
C GLY A 64 2.45 3.73 13.95
N SER A 65 3.67 3.28 13.64
CA SER A 65 4.85 4.12 13.46
C SER A 65 5.09 4.38 11.98
N ILE A 66 5.56 5.59 11.65
CA ILE A 66 5.99 5.91 10.28
C ILE A 66 7.39 5.34 10.09
N PRO A 67 7.60 4.35 9.20
CA PRO A 67 8.90 3.71 9.08
C PRO A 67 9.98 4.67 8.56
N VAL A 68 11.18 4.58 9.10
CA VAL A 68 12.34 5.34 8.61
C VAL A 68 13.20 4.47 7.71
N MET A 69 13.30 4.86 6.45
CA MET A 69 14.09 4.14 5.44
C MET A 69 15.60 4.31 5.71
N LYS A 70 16.33 3.19 5.75
CA LYS A 70 17.77 3.16 5.93
C LYS A 70 18.50 3.31 4.60
N ALA A 71 19.76 3.76 4.66
CA ALA A 71 20.64 3.68 3.50
C ALA A 71 20.93 2.20 3.17
N GLY A 72 20.80 1.85 1.89
CA GLY A 72 21.00 0.47 1.41
C GLY A 72 19.70 -0.32 1.34
N GLU A 73 19.77 -1.60 1.69
CA GLU A 73 18.64 -2.53 1.60
C GLU A 73 17.63 -2.27 2.72
N ASN A 74 16.34 -2.31 2.36
CA ASN A 74 15.21 -2.23 3.28
C ASN A 74 14.24 -3.35 2.94
N GLU A 75 13.76 -4.08 3.94
CA GLU A 75 12.77 -5.14 3.74
C GLU A 75 11.37 -4.53 3.80
N ILE A 76 10.63 -4.60 2.68
CA ILE A 76 9.26 -4.10 2.58
C ILE A 76 8.30 -5.27 2.51
N ALA A 77 7.29 -5.25 3.39
CA ALA A 77 6.19 -6.19 3.35
C ALA A 77 4.84 -5.45 3.31
N PHE A 78 3.86 -6.10 2.68
CA PHE A 78 2.50 -5.61 2.57
C PHE A 78 1.52 -6.65 3.09
N SER A 79 0.52 -6.19 3.83
CA SER A 79 -0.64 -6.99 4.22
C SER A 79 -1.93 -6.16 4.16
N CYS A 80 -3.06 -6.83 4.02
CA CYS A 80 -4.38 -6.18 4.14
C CYS A 80 -5.41 -7.21 4.57
N ARG A 81 -6.60 -6.73 4.95
CA ARG A 81 -7.78 -7.58 5.10
C ARG A 81 -8.51 -7.60 3.76
N GLY A 82 -8.87 -8.79 3.29
CA GLY A 82 -9.58 -8.97 2.04
C GLY A 82 -10.54 -10.16 2.11
N PRO A 83 -11.42 -10.31 1.10
CA PRO A 83 -12.33 -11.44 1.00
C PRO A 83 -11.57 -12.77 0.95
N SER A 84 -12.15 -13.80 1.58
CA SER A 84 -11.57 -15.14 1.60
C SER A 84 -11.47 -15.74 0.19
N GLY A 85 -10.38 -16.47 -0.06
CA GLY A 85 -10.15 -17.12 -1.35
C GLY A 85 -9.70 -16.18 -2.49
N ILE A 86 -9.53 -14.89 -2.21
CA ILE A 86 -8.93 -13.93 -3.14
C ILE A 86 -7.57 -13.52 -2.60
N ASN A 87 -6.55 -13.48 -3.47
CA ASN A 87 -5.25 -12.91 -3.16
C ASN A 87 -5.20 -11.51 -3.79
N PRO A 88 -5.41 -10.43 -3.00
CA PRO A 88 -5.36 -9.07 -3.53
C PRO A 88 -3.97 -8.75 -4.09
N ARG A 89 -3.92 -7.99 -5.16
CA ARG A 89 -2.68 -7.46 -5.74
C ARG A 89 -2.70 -5.95 -5.65
N LEU A 90 -1.63 -5.40 -5.11
CA LEU A 90 -1.45 -3.97 -4.96
C LEU A 90 -0.06 -3.57 -5.43
N GLN A 91 0.02 -2.36 -5.94
CA GLN A 91 1.28 -1.70 -6.23
C GLN A 91 1.61 -0.80 -5.04
N VAL A 92 2.78 -1.02 -4.44
CA VAL A 92 3.34 -0.14 -3.42
C VAL A 92 4.45 0.65 -4.08
N THR A 93 4.34 1.98 -4.04
CA THR A 93 5.37 2.90 -4.53
C THR A 93 5.95 3.63 -3.34
N VAL A 94 7.25 3.44 -3.11
CA VAL A 94 8.00 4.14 -2.05
C VAL A 94 8.93 5.13 -2.72
N ILE A 95 8.85 6.40 -2.33
CA ILE A 95 9.71 7.46 -2.84
C ILE A 95 10.58 7.94 -1.68
N THR A 96 11.89 7.72 -1.80
CA THR A 96 12.87 8.17 -0.80
C THR A 96 13.67 9.32 -1.35
N MET A 97 13.87 10.35 -0.54
CA MET A 97 14.79 11.45 -0.84
C MET A 97 15.87 11.49 0.24
N SER A 98 17.12 11.54 -0.16
CA SER A 98 18.23 11.82 0.75
C SER A 98 18.48 13.32 0.80
N ASP A 99 18.74 13.84 1.99
CA ASP A 99 19.22 15.20 2.25
C ASP A 99 20.73 15.36 1.99
N ARG A 100 21.42 14.29 1.56
CA ARG A 100 22.85 14.32 1.27
C ARG A 100 23.12 15.22 0.07
N LEU A 101 23.53 16.46 0.35
CA LEU A 101 24.21 17.31 -0.62
C LEU A 101 25.40 16.51 -1.16
N LEU A 102 25.39 16.21 -2.46
CA LEU A 102 26.55 15.67 -3.16
C LEU A 102 27.70 16.67 -2.96
N LYS A 103 28.66 16.30 -2.09
CA LYS A 103 29.94 17.00 -1.93
C LYS A 103 30.98 16.32 -2.81
#